data_AF-A0A5K4EYA5-F1
#
_entry.id   AF-A0A5K4EYA5-F1
#
_cell.length_a   1.000
_cell.length_b   1.000
_cell.length_c   1.000
_cell.angle_alpha   90.00
_cell.angle_beta   90.00
_cell.angle_gamma   90.00
#
_symmetry.space_group_name_H-M   'P 1'
#
loop_
_entity.id
_entity.type
_entity.pdbx_description
1 polymer ?
#
loop_
_entity_poly.entity_id
_entity_poly.type
_entity_poly.pdbx_seq_one_letter_code
_entity_poly.pdbx_strand_id
1 'polypeptide(L)'
;MSVTQVNDVFYIDQFDGNAHIRGTLHLTLTHIFFLGLSRKQEIWVLPNQLISSVERLPLTTGGAPLIIRGKDFRVIRLVVLKERDCHDVYSTLTQLLRVAHVSALPCYQFVPPDCYWSREEGWSTFSLKSQYNRFGLPNYFWSLTNVNKNFEICDTYPPVLYVPSMVSKNILYGSSRFRSRGRFPVLTYLHPNGKLYVEVVNHWLVFHRNQPKTRYF
;
A
#
# COMPACT_ATOMS: atom_id res chain seq x y z
N MET A 1 7.94 23.86 -4.36
CA MET A 1 8.08 24.66 -3.12
C MET A 1 8.58 23.73 -2.02
N SER A 2 9.72 24.04 -1.40
CA SER A 2 10.20 23.36 -0.19
C SER A 2 9.38 23.84 1.01
N VAL A 3 8.94 22.90 1.84
CA VAL A 3 8.18 23.19 3.08
C VAL A 3 9.13 23.63 4.19
N THR A 4 10.32 23.04 4.25
CA THR A 4 11.36 23.40 5.22
C THR A 4 12.72 23.11 4.62
N GLN A 5 13.69 24.00 4.83
CA GLN A 5 15.08 23.81 4.43
C GLN A 5 15.96 24.05 5.65
N VAL A 6 16.82 23.09 5.97
CA VAL A 6 17.76 23.18 7.10
C VAL A 6 19.17 22.96 6.59
N ASN A 7 20.02 23.95 6.82
CA ASN A 7 21.44 23.89 6.49
C ASN A 7 22.24 23.25 7.63
N ASP A 8 23.47 22.86 7.34
CA ASP A 8 24.41 22.32 8.33
C ASP A 8 23.91 21.07 9.06
N VAL A 9 23.33 20.16 8.27
CA VAL A 9 22.95 18.82 8.71
C VAL A 9 24.06 17.86 8.33
N PHE A 10 24.42 16.96 9.26
CA PHE A 10 25.35 15.87 9.00
C PHE A 10 24.58 14.58 8.76
N TYR A 11 24.76 13.97 7.60
CA TYR A 11 24.34 12.60 7.34
C TYR A 11 25.45 11.65 7.75
N ILE A 12 25.10 10.59 8.51
CA ILE A 12 26.04 9.56 8.92
C ILE A 12 25.91 8.38 7.96
N ASP A 13 26.92 8.19 7.11
CA ASP A 13 26.98 7.05 6.20
C ASP A 13 27.50 5.80 6.90
N GLN A 14 26.59 4.89 7.23
CA GLN A 14 26.94 3.62 7.90
C GLN A 14 27.74 2.67 7.01
N PHE A 15 27.74 2.86 5.69
CA PHE A 15 28.41 1.98 4.75
C PHE A 15 29.84 2.44 4.45
N ASP A 16 30.10 3.74 4.58
CA ASP A 16 31.43 4.35 4.42
C ASP A 16 32.06 4.69 5.78
N GLY A 17 32.12 3.70 6.68
CA GLY A 17 32.83 3.84 7.96
C GLY A 17 32.25 4.87 8.95
N ASN A 18 30.94 5.14 8.90
CA ASN A 18 30.29 6.23 9.64
C ASN A 18 30.81 7.62 9.26
N ALA A 19 31.14 7.84 7.99
CA ALA A 19 31.52 9.16 7.51
C ALA A 19 30.41 10.19 7.80
N HIS A 20 30.81 11.35 8.32
CA HIS A 20 29.92 12.48 8.59
C HIS A 20 29.92 13.41 7.39
N ILE A 21 28.90 13.31 6.56
CA ILE A 21 28.74 14.14 5.36
C ILE A 21 27.92 15.37 5.71
N ARG A 22 28.52 16.57 5.62
CA ARG A 22 27.82 17.84 5.85
C ARG A 22 27.06 18.29 4.62
N GLY A 23 25.83 18.78 4.80
CA GLY A 23 24.96 19.19 3.71
C GLY A 23 23.71 19.94 4.17
N THR A 24 22.79 20.11 3.23
CA THR A 24 21.48 20.75 3.44
C THR A 24 20.38 19.71 3.29
N LEU A 25 19.47 19.68 4.27
CA LEU A 25 18.26 18.87 4.24
C LEU A 25 17.10 19.69 3.67
N HIS A 26 16.45 19.15 2.65
CA HIS A 26 15.27 19.75 2.04
C HIS A 26 14.06 18.85 2.26
N LEU A 27 13.00 19.45 2.78
CA LEU A 27 11.72 18.81 3.05
C LEU A 27 10.69 19.36 2.08
N THR A 28 10.07 18.48 1.29
CA THR A 28 8.94 18.82 0.42
C THR A 28 7.70 18.04 0.84
N LEU A 29 6.55 18.35 0.24
CA LEU A 29 5.30 17.62 0.51
C LEU A 29 5.39 16.13 0.15
N THR A 30 6.20 15.78 -0.84
CA THR A 30 6.26 14.42 -1.39
C THR A 30 7.54 13.67 -0.98
N HIS A 31 8.65 14.38 -0.84
CA HIS A 31 9.99 13.82 -0.73
C HIS A 31 10.86 14.59 0.27
N ILE A 32 11.75 13.87 0.96
CA ILE A 32 12.88 14.45 1.70
C ILE A 32 14.14 14.18 0.89
N PHE A 33 15.01 15.16 0.72
CA PHE A 33 16.30 14.93 0.09
C PHE A 33 17.43 15.66 0.81
N PHE A 34 18.63 15.07 0.76
CA PHE A 34 19.82 15.61 1.39
C PHE A 34 20.87 15.91 0.32
N LEU A 35 21.37 17.15 0.31
CA LEU A 35 22.39 17.62 -0.61
C LEU A 35 23.70 17.85 0.14
N GLY A 36 24.72 17.02 -0.12
CA GLY A 36 26.05 17.21 0.45
C GLY A 36 26.75 18.46 -0.09
N LEU A 37 27.54 19.15 0.75
CA LEU A 37 28.29 20.37 0.37
C LEU A 37 29.27 20.13 -0.78
N SER A 38 29.78 18.91 -0.94
CA SER A 38 30.67 18.53 -2.03
C SER A 38 29.96 18.41 -3.39
N ARG A 39 28.63 18.60 -3.47
CA ARG A 39 27.75 18.53 -4.67
C ARG A 39 27.91 17.28 -5.57
N LYS A 40 28.75 16.32 -5.20
CA LYS A 40 29.00 15.05 -5.91
C LYS A 40 28.23 13.86 -5.31
N GLN A 41 27.68 14.03 -4.10
CA GLN A 41 26.85 13.02 -3.42
C GLN A 41 25.47 13.63 -3.16
N GLU A 42 24.59 13.50 -4.15
CA GLU A 42 23.15 13.62 -3.90
C GLU A 42 22.69 12.29 -3.30
N ILE A 43 22.29 12.30 -2.03
CA ILE A 43 21.82 11.07 -1.37
C ILE A 43 20.29 11.01 -1.55
N TRP A 44 19.86 9.99 -2.29
CA TRP A 44 18.48 9.83 -2.75
C TRP A 44 17.50 9.51 -1.62
N VAL A 45 16.68 10.51 -1.36
CA VAL A 45 15.21 10.53 -1.33
C VAL A 45 14.43 9.34 -0.78
N LEU A 46 13.84 9.53 0.40
CA LEU A 46 12.64 8.80 0.81
C LEU A 46 11.40 9.64 0.46
N PRO A 47 10.44 9.10 -0.32
CA PRO A 47 9.08 9.61 -0.33
C PRO A 47 8.54 9.63 1.09
N ASN A 48 7.83 10.69 1.47
CA ASN A 48 7.29 10.83 2.83
C ASN A 48 6.43 9.60 3.23
N GLN A 49 5.74 8.98 2.27
CA GLN A 49 4.91 7.79 2.48
C GLN A 49 5.70 6.51 2.82
N LEU A 50 6.99 6.45 2.45
CA LEU A 50 7.87 5.33 2.78
C LEU A 50 8.49 5.46 4.16
N ILE A 51 8.35 6.59 4.85
CA ILE A 51 8.83 6.72 6.22
C ILE A 51 7.88 5.98 7.15
N SER A 52 8.45 5.16 8.02
CA SER A 52 7.75 4.37 9.03
C SER A 52 7.73 5.12 10.36
N SER A 53 8.88 5.62 10.81
CA SER A 53 9.01 6.38 12.05
C SER A 53 10.14 7.40 11.97
N VAL A 54 10.02 8.43 12.81
CA VAL A 54 11.06 9.43 13.05
C VAL A 54 11.31 9.50 14.54
N GLU A 55 12.57 9.40 14.95
CA GLU A 55 13.00 9.36 16.35
C GLU A 55 14.03 10.48 16.58
N ARG A 56 13.80 11.30 17.60
CA ARG A 56 14.76 12.31 18.07
C ARG A 56 15.51 11.75 19.28
N LEU A 57 16.84 11.72 19.20
CA LEU A 57 17.70 11.28 20.29
C LEU A 57 18.09 12.46 21.21
N PRO A 58 18.60 12.19 22.43
CA PRO A 58 19.10 13.24 23.31
C PRO A 58 20.17 14.10 22.64
N LEU A 59 20.21 15.37 23.01
CA LEU A 59 21.19 16.32 22.50
C LEU A 59 22.60 15.84 22.86
N THR A 60 23.50 15.90 21.88
CA THR A 60 24.92 15.57 22.07
C THR A 60 25.77 16.82 21.88
N THR A 61 27.05 16.76 22.26
CA THR A 61 28.02 17.85 22.02
C THR A 61 28.20 18.17 20.53
N GLY A 62 27.88 17.21 19.64
CA GLY A 62 27.94 17.36 18.19
C GLY A 62 26.63 17.81 17.53
N GLY A 63 25.56 18.05 18.30
CA GLY A 63 24.25 18.44 17.80
C GLY A 63 23.12 17.47 18.20
N ALA A 64 21.94 17.69 17.63
CA ALA A 64 20.73 16.92 17.90
C ALA A 64 20.56 15.78 16.88
N PRO A 65 20.72 14.50 17.29
CA PRO A 65 20.59 13.38 16.38
C PRO A 65 19.12 13.07 16.07
N LEU A 66 18.85 12.81 14.80
CA LEU A 66 17.54 12.47 14.25
C LEU A 66 17.67 11.19 13.42
N ILE A 67 16.85 10.20 13.74
CA ILE A 67 16.80 8.91 13.04
C ILE A 67 15.49 8.80 12.28
N ILE A 68 15.56 8.55 10.99
CA ILE A 68 14.41 8.32 10.11
C ILE A 68 14.47 6.87 9.65
N ARG A 69 13.41 6.10 9.95
CA ARG A 69 13.30 4.69 9.55
C ARG A 69 12.30 4.56 8.42
N GLY A 70 12.72 3.98 7.31
CA GLY A 70 11.88 3.67 6.15
C GLY A 70 11.20 2.31 6.25
N LYS A 71 10.10 2.15 5.51
CA LYS A 71 9.41 0.88 5.24
C LYS A 71 10.19 0.00 4.26
N ASP A 72 11.18 0.57 3.58
CA ASP A 72 12.13 -0.10 2.69
C ASP A 72 13.37 -0.62 3.44
N PHE A 73 13.29 -0.72 4.78
CA PHE A 73 14.37 -1.15 5.67
C PHE A 73 15.59 -0.22 5.71
N ARG A 74 15.53 0.96 5.06
CA ARG A 74 16.59 1.95 5.16
C ARG A 74 16.48 2.75 6.45
N VAL A 75 17.62 3.02 7.09
CA VAL A 75 17.70 3.85 8.30
C VAL A 75 18.63 5.01 8.04
N ILE A 76 18.06 6.20 7.94
CA ILE A 76 18.79 7.45 7.73
C ILE A 76 19.09 8.04 9.10
N ARG A 77 20.37 8.35 9.36
CA ARG A 77 20.84 9.00 10.58
C ARG A 77 21.36 10.38 10.24
N LEU A 78 20.75 11.40 10.84
CA LEU A 78 21.08 12.79 10.66
C LEU A 78 21.51 13.38 12.00
N VAL A 79 22.41 14.36 11.98
CA VAL A 79 22.74 15.20 13.14
C VAL A 79 22.55 16.64 12.72
N VAL A 80 21.59 17.31 13.34
CA VAL A 80 21.29 18.73 13.09
C VAL A 80 21.98 19.56 14.15
N LEU A 81 22.78 20.55 13.76
CA LEU A 81 23.58 21.34 14.72
C LEU A 81 22.71 22.13 15.71
N LYS A 82 21.58 22.68 15.25
CA LYS A 82 20.67 23.47 16.09
C LYS A 82 19.50 22.62 16.56
N GLU A 83 19.26 22.59 17.87
CA GLU A 83 18.14 21.85 18.45
C GLU A 83 16.78 22.36 17.94
N ARG A 84 16.64 23.68 17.79
CA ARG A 84 15.43 24.31 17.25
C ARG A 84 15.10 23.77 15.86
N ASP A 85 16.09 23.77 14.96
CA ASP A 85 15.92 23.28 13.59
C ASP A 85 15.61 21.77 13.60
N CYS A 86 16.23 20.99 14.50
CA CYS A 86 15.93 19.57 14.66
C CYS A 86 14.47 19.34 15.09
N HIS A 87 13.97 20.16 16.02
CA HIS A 87 12.58 20.12 16.47
C HIS A 87 11.60 20.50 15.35
N ASP A 88 11.92 21.51 14.56
CA ASP A 88 11.11 21.95 13.42
C ASP A 88 11.05 20.84 12.34
N VAL A 89 12.19 20.23 12.01
CA VAL A 89 12.25 19.08 11.08
C VAL A 89 11.42 17.92 11.60
N TYR A 90 11.59 17.55 12.87
CA TYR A 90 10.84 16.46 13.50
C TYR A 90 9.32 16.72 13.45
N SER A 91 8.89 17.93 13.79
CA SER A 91 7.48 18.32 13.82
C SER A 91 6.88 18.32 12.41
N THR A 92 7.57 18.91 11.44
CA THR A 92 7.17 18.90 10.02
C THR A 92 7.05 17.48 9.49
N LEU A 93 8.03 16.62 9.77
CA LEU A 93 7.96 15.22 9.35
C LEU A 93 6.81 14.48 9.99
N THR A 94 6.64 14.61 11.31
CA THR A 94 5.54 13.98 12.04
C THR A 94 4.18 14.43 11.48
N GLN A 95 4.05 15.69 11.07
CA GLN A 95 2.84 16.21 10.44
C GLN A 95 2.64 15.65 9.03
N LEU A 96 3.68 15.59 8.19
CA LEU A 96 3.60 15.06 6.82
C LEU A 96 3.30 13.56 6.78
N LEU A 97 3.63 12.82 7.83
CA LEU A 97 3.28 11.40 7.99
C LEU A 97 1.83 11.18 8.41
N ARG A 98 1.16 12.20 8.94
CA ARG A 98 -0.25 12.11 9.32
C ARG A 98 -1.13 12.36 8.11
N VAL A 99 -1.84 11.32 7.68
CA VAL A 99 -2.87 11.42 6.65
C VAL A 99 -4.22 11.63 7.34
N ALA A 100 -4.72 12.88 7.33
CA ALA A 100 -6.03 13.19 7.93
C ALA A 100 -7.19 12.62 7.10
N HIS A 101 -7.08 12.72 5.76
CA HIS A 101 -8.07 12.22 4.81
C HIS A 101 -7.38 11.61 3.60
N VAL A 102 -8.04 10.63 2.97
CA VAL A 102 -7.53 9.95 1.77
C VAL A 102 -7.26 10.95 0.64
N SER A 103 -8.08 11.99 0.50
CA SER A 103 -7.90 13.07 -0.49
C SER A 103 -6.67 13.95 -0.26
N ALA A 104 -6.09 13.92 0.94
CA ALA A 104 -4.85 14.64 1.25
C ALA A 104 -3.60 13.86 0.82
N LEU A 105 -3.74 12.62 0.34
CA LEU A 105 -2.61 11.83 -0.13
C LEU A 105 -2.01 12.46 -1.40
N PRO A 106 -0.67 12.39 -1.57
CA PRO A 106 0.00 12.93 -2.76
C PRO A 106 -0.57 12.44 -4.10
N CYS A 107 -1.08 11.21 -4.17
CA CYS A 107 -1.68 10.65 -5.38
C CYS A 107 -2.94 11.39 -5.87
N TYR A 108 -3.61 12.17 -5.01
CA TYR A 108 -4.74 13.01 -5.41
C TYR A 108 -4.33 14.42 -5.82
N GLN A 109 -3.17 14.90 -5.37
CA GLN A 109 -2.74 16.29 -5.51
C GLN A 109 -1.64 16.50 -6.55
N PHE A 110 -0.81 15.48 -6.77
CA PHE A 110 0.38 15.60 -7.59
C PHE A 110 0.21 14.84 -8.91
N VAL A 111 0.35 15.57 -10.02
CA VAL A 111 0.54 15.01 -11.36
C VAL A 111 2.02 15.22 -11.72
N PRO A 112 2.78 14.16 -12.02
CA PRO A 112 4.17 14.31 -12.44
C PRO A 112 4.29 15.22 -13.67
N PRO A 113 5.28 16.14 -13.70
CA PRO A 113 5.44 17.09 -14.80
C PRO A 113 5.72 16.42 -16.16
N ASP A 114 6.27 15.20 -16.16
CA ASP A 114 6.59 14.42 -17.38
C ASP A 114 5.56 13.31 -17.68
N CYS A 115 4.34 13.42 -17.14
CA CYS A 115 3.28 12.45 -17.40
C CYS A 115 2.72 12.62 -18.82
N TYR A 116 3.28 11.89 -19.78
CA TYR A 116 2.86 11.90 -21.19
C TYR A 116 1.56 11.15 -21.46
N TRP A 117 1.08 10.35 -20.50
CA TRP A 117 -0.13 9.56 -20.58
C TRP A 117 -1.26 10.29 -19.86
N SER A 118 -2.43 10.26 -20.49
CA SER A 118 -3.67 10.76 -19.89
C SER A 118 -4.05 9.88 -18.70
N ARG A 119 -4.80 10.46 -17.75
CA ARG A 119 -5.29 9.72 -16.58
C ARG A 119 -6.14 8.52 -17.02
N GLU A 120 -6.91 8.70 -18.09
CA GLU A 120 -7.83 7.73 -18.65
C GLU A 120 -7.11 6.51 -19.25
N GLU A 121 -5.96 6.71 -19.91
CA GLU A 121 -5.12 5.63 -20.45
C GLU A 121 -4.59 4.72 -19.34
N GLY A 122 -4.15 5.30 -18.22
CA GLY A 122 -3.69 4.53 -17.05
C GLY A 122 -4.77 3.59 -16.50
N TRP A 123 -5.98 4.11 -16.29
CA TRP A 123 -7.09 3.32 -15.73
C TRP A 123 -7.68 2.31 -16.72
N SER A 124 -7.61 2.58 -18.02
CA SER A 124 -8.15 1.70 -19.07
C SER A 124 -7.19 0.59 -19.50
N THR A 125 -5.92 0.63 -19.06
CA THR A 125 -4.90 -0.38 -19.38
C THR A 125 -5.32 -1.80 -18.98
N PHE A 126 -6.07 -1.95 -17.87
CA PHE A 126 -6.53 -3.24 -17.39
C PHE A 126 -8.06 -3.34 -17.37
N SER A 127 -8.59 -4.35 -18.06
CA SER A 127 -10.02 -4.67 -18.05
C SER A 127 -10.26 -6.14 -17.69
N LEU A 128 -10.97 -6.38 -16.59
CA LEU A 128 -11.36 -7.72 -16.15
C LEU A 128 -12.14 -8.48 -17.23
N LYS A 129 -13.02 -7.79 -17.98
CA LYS A 129 -13.77 -8.40 -19.09
C LYS A 129 -12.83 -8.91 -20.18
N SER A 130 -11.82 -8.12 -20.53
CA SER A 130 -10.80 -8.53 -21.52
C SER A 130 -10.01 -9.74 -21.04
N GLN A 131 -9.63 -9.78 -19.75
CA GLN A 131 -8.95 -10.94 -19.17
C GLN A 131 -9.80 -12.21 -19.20
N TYR A 132 -11.08 -12.12 -18.85
CA TYR A 132 -11.98 -13.27 -18.94
C TYR A 132 -12.22 -13.71 -20.41
N ASN A 133 -12.35 -12.77 -21.34
CA ASN A 133 -12.44 -13.07 -22.77
C ASN A 133 -11.19 -13.81 -23.28
N ARG A 134 -9.99 -13.43 -22.81
CA ARG A 134 -8.73 -14.14 -23.12
C ARG A 134 -8.77 -15.61 -22.69
N PHE A 135 -9.52 -15.94 -21.63
CA PHE A 135 -9.72 -17.31 -21.18
C PHE A 135 -10.86 -18.04 -21.90
N GLY A 136 -11.51 -17.41 -22.89
CA GLY A 136 -12.66 -17.99 -23.61
C GLY A 136 -13.94 -18.00 -22.78
N LEU A 137 -14.16 -16.99 -21.95
CA LEU A 137 -15.36 -16.84 -21.10
C LEU A 137 -16.25 -15.71 -21.62
N PRO A 138 -17.59 -15.81 -21.46
CA PRO A 138 -18.34 -16.95 -20.91
C PRO A 138 -18.30 -18.19 -21.81
N ASN A 139 -18.54 -19.37 -21.23
CA ASN A 139 -18.69 -20.63 -21.96
C ASN A 139 -19.77 -21.52 -21.33
N TYR A 140 -19.91 -22.76 -21.80
CA TYR A 140 -20.92 -23.70 -21.30
C TYR A 140 -20.82 -23.92 -19.78
N PHE A 141 -19.60 -24.02 -19.24
CA PHE A 141 -19.37 -24.33 -17.83
C PHE A 141 -19.34 -23.10 -16.93
N TRP A 142 -19.04 -21.92 -17.48
CA TRP A 142 -18.80 -20.69 -16.70
C TRP A 142 -19.60 -19.52 -17.24
N SER A 143 -20.33 -18.88 -16.33
CA SER A 143 -21.21 -17.75 -16.64
C SER A 143 -20.88 -16.54 -15.76
N LEU A 144 -21.13 -15.35 -16.30
CA LEU A 144 -21.04 -14.09 -15.56
C LEU A 144 -22.20 -14.02 -14.56
N THR A 145 -21.91 -13.66 -13.31
CA THR A 145 -22.94 -13.40 -12.30
C THR A 145 -23.02 -11.92 -11.93
N ASN A 146 -24.24 -11.43 -11.75
CA ASN A 146 -24.52 -10.04 -11.35
C ASN A 146 -24.75 -9.89 -9.84
N VAL A 147 -24.58 -10.96 -9.06
CA VAL A 147 -24.91 -10.96 -7.63
C VAL A 147 -24.05 -10.01 -6.79
N ASN A 148 -22.86 -9.63 -7.28
CA ASN A 148 -21.98 -8.70 -6.59
C ASN A 148 -21.81 -7.36 -7.33
N LYS A 149 -22.71 -7.02 -8.28
CA LYS A 149 -22.60 -5.80 -9.09
C LYS A 149 -22.49 -4.53 -8.23
N ASN A 150 -23.23 -4.49 -7.13
CA ASN A 150 -23.25 -3.38 -6.17
C ASN A 150 -22.53 -3.72 -4.86
N PHE A 151 -21.64 -4.73 -4.86
CA PHE A 151 -20.91 -5.17 -3.67
C PHE A 151 -21.80 -5.71 -2.51
N GLU A 152 -23.02 -6.15 -2.82
CA GLU A 152 -24.04 -6.57 -1.84
C GLU A 152 -23.71 -7.89 -1.11
N ILE A 153 -23.08 -8.85 -1.80
CA ILE A 153 -22.72 -10.15 -1.20
C ILE A 153 -21.33 -10.11 -0.56
N CYS A 154 -20.38 -9.47 -1.24
CA CYS A 154 -19.00 -9.35 -0.76
C CYS A 154 -18.40 -8.02 -1.21
N ASP A 155 -18.19 -7.14 -0.23
CA ASP A 155 -17.60 -5.81 -0.36
C ASP A 155 -16.14 -5.82 -0.87
N THR A 156 -15.42 -6.91 -0.64
CA THR A 156 -14.02 -7.08 -1.03
C THR A 156 -13.83 -7.84 -2.35
N TYR A 157 -14.90 -8.22 -3.05
CA TYR A 157 -14.85 -8.83 -4.38
C TYR A 157 -15.15 -7.81 -5.48
N PRO A 158 -14.61 -7.99 -6.70
CA PRO A 158 -14.96 -7.14 -7.82
C PRO A 158 -16.45 -7.29 -8.20
N PRO A 159 -17.01 -6.32 -8.94
CA PRO A 159 -18.40 -6.38 -9.41
C PRO A 159 -18.59 -7.38 -10.57
N VAL A 160 -17.51 -7.78 -11.25
CA VAL A 160 -17.51 -8.75 -12.35
C VAL A 160 -16.96 -10.07 -11.82
N LEU A 161 -17.81 -11.09 -11.73
CA LEU A 161 -17.46 -12.41 -11.20
C LEU A 161 -17.97 -13.51 -12.13
N TYR A 162 -17.18 -14.56 -12.30
CA TYR A 162 -17.58 -15.77 -13.03
C TYR A 162 -17.75 -16.94 -12.07
N VAL A 163 -18.83 -17.68 -12.24
CA VAL A 163 -19.23 -18.84 -11.44
C VAL A 163 -19.67 -19.98 -12.36
N PRO A 164 -19.73 -21.23 -11.88
CA PRO A 164 -20.22 -22.33 -12.70
C PRO A 164 -21.65 -22.06 -13.17
N SER A 165 -21.94 -22.28 -14.46
CA SER A 165 -23.23 -21.97 -15.08
C SER A 165 -24.44 -22.66 -14.45
N MET A 166 -24.21 -23.80 -13.77
CA MET A 166 -25.25 -24.56 -13.07
C MET A 166 -25.65 -23.96 -11.71
N VAL A 167 -24.85 -23.04 -11.17
CA VAL A 167 -25.04 -22.51 -9.82
C VAL A 167 -26.08 -21.38 -9.83
N SER A 168 -27.15 -21.56 -9.07
CA SER A 168 -28.17 -20.53 -8.88
C SER A 168 -27.72 -19.42 -7.94
N LYS A 169 -28.33 -18.24 -8.04
CA LYS A 169 -28.04 -17.11 -7.13
C LYS A 169 -28.22 -17.51 -5.66
N ASN A 170 -29.25 -18.29 -5.32
CA ASN A 170 -29.50 -18.73 -3.95
C ASN A 170 -28.37 -19.57 -3.38
N ILE A 171 -27.73 -20.41 -4.20
CA ILE A 171 -26.55 -21.17 -3.79
C ILE A 171 -25.36 -20.24 -3.52
N LEU A 172 -25.17 -19.19 -4.33
CA LEU A 172 -24.12 -18.19 -4.09
C LEU A 172 -24.35 -17.44 -2.77
N TYR A 173 -25.60 -17.02 -2.48
CA TYR A 173 -25.97 -16.40 -1.20
C TYR A 173 -25.79 -17.35 -0.01
N GLY A 174 -26.14 -18.63 -0.17
CA GLY A 174 -25.90 -19.64 0.85
C GLY A 174 -24.39 -19.80 1.09
N SER A 175 -23.62 -19.99 0.03
CA SER A 175 -22.17 -20.17 0.06
C SER A 175 -21.45 -18.99 0.72
N SER A 176 -21.85 -17.75 0.40
CA SER A 176 -21.23 -16.56 1.00
C SER A 176 -21.43 -16.51 2.52
N ARG A 177 -22.59 -16.92 3.04
CA ARG A 177 -22.86 -16.97 4.49
C ARG A 177 -21.99 -17.96 5.25
N PHE A 178 -21.47 -19.00 4.60
CA PHE A 178 -20.56 -19.98 5.20
C PHE A 178 -19.07 -19.64 5.02
N ARG A 179 -18.76 -18.54 4.33
CA ARG A 179 -17.38 -18.10 4.07
C ARG A 179 -17.09 -16.79 4.79
N SER A 180 -15.89 -16.70 5.34
CA SER A 180 -15.45 -15.48 6.02
C SER A 180 -15.56 -14.27 5.08
N ARG A 181 -16.21 -13.20 5.56
CA ARG A 181 -16.49 -11.96 4.83
C ARG A 181 -17.27 -12.14 3.51
N GLY A 182 -18.09 -13.20 3.42
CA GLY A 182 -18.90 -13.42 2.21
C GLY A 182 -18.11 -13.87 0.99
N ARG A 183 -16.83 -14.27 1.14
CA ARG A 183 -15.92 -14.59 0.02
C ARG A 183 -16.18 -16.00 -0.50
N PHE A 184 -17.28 -16.14 -1.24
CA PHE A 184 -17.70 -17.38 -1.88
C PHE A 184 -16.75 -17.77 -3.04
N PRO A 185 -16.68 -19.06 -3.42
CA PRO A 185 -15.83 -19.50 -4.54
C PRO A 185 -16.21 -18.81 -5.86
N VAL A 186 -15.20 -18.28 -6.55
CA VAL A 186 -15.33 -17.62 -7.85
C VAL A 186 -14.13 -18.00 -8.72
N LEU A 187 -14.31 -17.90 -10.05
CA LEU A 187 -13.26 -18.21 -11.00
C LEU A 187 -12.16 -17.14 -11.01
N THR A 188 -10.91 -17.57 -10.78
CA THR A 188 -9.73 -16.70 -10.93
C THR A 188 -8.94 -16.98 -12.21
N TYR A 189 -8.84 -18.24 -12.62
CA TYR A 189 -8.07 -18.63 -13.79
C TYR A 189 -8.64 -19.90 -14.42
N LEU A 190 -8.65 -19.94 -15.75
CA LEU A 190 -9.03 -21.11 -16.54
C LEU A 190 -7.88 -21.43 -17.50
N HIS A 191 -7.31 -22.63 -17.39
CA HIS A 191 -6.26 -23.05 -18.29
C HIS A 191 -6.85 -23.36 -19.68
N PRO A 192 -6.15 -23.05 -20.79
CA PRO A 192 -6.67 -23.25 -22.16
C PRO A 192 -7.09 -24.68 -22.50
N ASN A 193 -6.54 -25.70 -21.84
CA ASN A 193 -6.95 -27.11 -22.00
C ASN A 193 -8.24 -27.49 -21.23
N GLY A 194 -8.94 -26.51 -20.65
CA GLY A 194 -10.15 -26.73 -19.85
C GLY A 194 -9.90 -27.22 -18.42
N LYS A 195 -8.64 -27.44 -17.98
CA LYS A 195 -8.33 -27.73 -16.59
C LYS A 195 -8.40 -26.46 -15.75
N LEU A 196 -9.10 -26.52 -14.63
CA LEU A 196 -9.20 -25.39 -13.70
C LEU A 196 -7.96 -25.31 -12.82
N TYR A 197 -7.49 -24.09 -12.56
CA TYR A 197 -6.60 -23.85 -11.43
C TYR A 197 -7.11 -22.65 -10.62
N VAL A 198 -7.54 -22.99 -9.40
CA VAL A 198 -7.74 -22.14 -8.21
C VAL A 198 -9.10 -21.45 -8.06
N GLU A 199 -9.74 -21.75 -6.93
CA GLU A 199 -10.77 -20.97 -6.24
C GLU A 199 -10.06 -20.07 -5.21
N VAL A 200 -10.45 -18.81 -5.06
CA VAL A 200 -10.09 -18.06 -3.83
C VAL A 200 -10.92 -18.64 -2.69
N VAL A 201 -10.39 -19.69 -2.06
CA VAL A 201 -10.98 -20.29 -0.87
C VAL A 201 -10.48 -19.53 0.34
N ASN A 202 -11.31 -18.63 0.86
CA ASN A 202 -11.13 -18.19 2.25
C ASN A 202 -11.63 -19.28 3.20
N HIS A 203 -11.06 -19.30 4.41
CA HIS A 203 -11.40 -20.22 5.50
C HIS A 203 -12.93 -20.35 5.67
N TRP A 204 -13.41 -21.58 5.83
CA TRP A 204 -14.80 -21.86 6.18
C TRP A 204 -15.10 -21.30 7.57
N LEU A 205 -16.26 -20.65 7.72
CA LEU A 205 -16.76 -20.32 9.06
C LEU A 205 -17.31 -21.61 9.68
N VAL A 206 -16.48 -22.34 10.41
CA VAL A 206 -16.93 -23.46 11.24
C VAL A 206 -17.55 -22.89 12.50
N PHE A 207 -18.88 -22.79 12.52
CA PHE A 207 -19.59 -22.57 13.78
C PHE A 207 -19.62 -23.89 14.55
N HIS A 208 -18.87 -23.99 15.66
CA HIS A 208 -19.19 -24.97 16.69
C HIS A 208 -20.57 -24.64 17.23
N ARG A 209 -21.62 -25.28 16.69
CA ARG A 209 -22.92 -25.31 17.37
C ARG A 209 -22.68 -25.97 18.72
N ASN A 210 -22.81 -25.20 19.80
CA ASN A 210 -23.14 -25.74 21.12
C ASN A 210 -24.49 -26.47 21.00
N GLN A 211 -24.45 -27.71 20.55
CA GLN A 211 -25.54 -28.66 20.71
C GLN A 211 -25.50 -29.13 22.16
N PRO A 212 -26.60 -29.02 22.94
CA PRO A 212 -26.66 -29.69 24.23
C PRO A 212 -26.56 -31.20 23.98
N LYS A 213 -25.59 -31.84 24.63
CA LYS A 213 -25.44 -33.30 24.61
C LYS A 213 -26.68 -33.93 25.28
N THR A 214 -27.68 -34.30 24.52
CA THR A 214 -28.68 -35.27 24.98
C THR A 214 -28.03 -36.64 24.97
N ARG A 215 -27.58 -37.07 26.16
CA ARG A 215 -27.36 -38.49 26.45
C ARG A 215 -28.73 -39.17 26.49
N TYR A 216 -28.93 -40.15 25.64
CA TYR A 216 -29.85 -41.24 25.94
C TYR A 216 -29.06 -42.54 25.80
N PHE A 217 -29.34 -43.42 26.76
CA PHE A 217 -28.68 -44.69 27.05
C PHE A 217 -28.67 -45.65 25.86
#